data_AF-K0RZR7-F1
#
_entry.id   AF-K0RZR7-F1
#
_cell.length_a   1.000
_cell.length_b   1.000
_cell.length_c   1.000
_cell.angle_alpha   90.00
_cell.angle_beta   90.00
_cell.angle_gamma   90.00
#
_symmetry.space_group_name_H-M   'P 1'
#
loop_
_entity.id
_entity.type
_entity.pdbx_description
1 polymer ?
#
loop_
_entity_poly.entity_id
_entity_poly.type
_entity_poly.pdbx_seq_one_letter_code
_entity_poly.pdbx_strand_id
1 'polypeptide(L)'
;MRRHARSARPSELKDEKLYGQGLERSEFDFCSICLLAIPFPIDDNCSFKNCCLKLVCNGCIDAMHKRGLHGSCPFCRSPAAGNDEVSLGRIQKRVAARDPQGLYYLGCAYFHGQYGLEQNQSRAFELWNEAAEIGSKKALCKVGFAYYDGNRGLSHDKAKGIRCLELAATQGCVESRTKLGLVEYDNGNHDRALRHFMISAKMGEKVFT
;
A
#
# COMPACT_ATOMS: atom_id res chain seq x y z
N MET A 1 15.03 -46.44 -13.89
CA MET A 1 14.09 -45.34 -14.17
C MET A 1 14.75 -44.01 -13.83
N ARG A 2 15.32 -43.32 -14.82
CA ARG A 2 15.88 -41.97 -14.62
C ARG A 2 14.73 -40.97 -14.67
N ARG A 3 14.38 -40.34 -13.54
CA ARG A 3 13.49 -39.18 -13.54
C ARG A 3 14.24 -38.04 -14.23
N HIS A 4 13.84 -37.70 -15.45
CA HIS A 4 14.26 -36.46 -16.09
C HIS A 4 13.64 -35.30 -15.30
N ALA A 5 14.45 -34.65 -14.46
CA ALA A 5 14.11 -33.34 -13.94
C ALA A 5 14.03 -32.39 -15.15
N ARG A 6 12.81 -32.04 -15.57
CA ARG A 6 12.58 -30.98 -16.54
C ARG A 6 13.07 -29.69 -15.89
N SER A 7 14.16 -29.11 -16.38
CA SER A 7 14.54 -27.75 -16.01
C SER A 7 13.44 -26.80 -16.49
N ALA A 8 12.69 -26.20 -15.57
CA ALA A 8 11.69 -25.18 -15.92
C ALA A 8 12.35 -24.00 -16.63
N ARG A 9 11.67 -23.43 -17.64
CA ARG A 9 12.17 -22.26 -18.37
C ARG A 9 12.25 -21.05 -17.42
N PRO A 10 13.19 -20.10 -17.60
CA PRO A 10 13.33 -18.94 -16.71
C PRO A 10 12.04 -18.12 -16.51
N SER A 11 11.18 -18.04 -17.54
CA SER A 11 9.87 -17.40 -17.45
C SER A 11 8.87 -18.17 -16.59
N GLU A 12 8.91 -19.50 -16.61
CA GLU A 12 8.05 -20.37 -15.78
C GLU A 12 8.41 -20.24 -14.30
N LEU A 13 9.71 -20.20 -13.99
CA LEU A 13 10.20 -19.97 -12.63
C LEU A 13 9.82 -18.58 -12.10
N LYS A 14 9.83 -17.56 -12.98
CA LYS A 14 9.38 -16.20 -12.62
C LYS A 14 7.89 -16.20 -12.28
N ASP A 15 7.07 -16.84 -13.10
CA ASP A 15 5.63 -16.95 -12.88
C ASP A 15 5.31 -17.76 -11.62
N GLU A 16 6.00 -18.88 -11.38
CA GLU A 16 5.84 -19.69 -10.16
C GLU A 16 6.12 -18.86 -8.90
N LYS A 17 7.19 -18.06 -8.91
CA LYS A 17 7.50 -17.15 -7.79
C LYS A 17 6.44 -16.06 -7.65
N LEU A 18 6.04 -15.44 -8.76
CA LEU A 18 5.07 -14.35 -8.76
C LEU A 18 3.70 -14.82 -8.26
N TYR A 19 3.22 -15.99 -8.67
CA TYR A 19 1.90 -16.49 -8.28
C TYR A 19 1.92 -17.29 -6.96
N GLY A 20 3.08 -17.79 -6.52
CA GLY A 20 3.23 -18.55 -5.28
C GLY A 20 3.46 -17.71 -4.01
N GLN A 21 3.67 -16.39 -4.14
CA GLN A 21 3.96 -15.49 -3.01
C GLN A 21 2.87 -14.43 -2.83
N GLY A 22 2.81 -13.74 -1.68
CA GLY A 22 1.86 -12.65 -1.46
C GLY A 22 0.40 -13.09 -1.60
N LEU A 23 0.08 -14.27 -1.07
CA LEU A 23 -1.25 -14.88 -1.08
C LEU A 23 -2.13 -14.41 0.09
N GLU A 24 -1.53 -13.66 1.02
CA GLU A 24 -2.17 -13.06 2.18
C GLU A 24 -1.95 -11.55 2.15
N ARG A 25 -2.88 -10.82 2.78
CA ARG A 25 -2.81 -9.36 2.86
C ARG A 25 -1.54 -8.90 3.58
N SER A 26 -1.08 -7.73 3.20
CA SER A 26 -0.01 -7.03 3.91
C SER A 26 -0.39 -6.78 5.37
N GLU A 27 0.56 -6.83 6.30
CA GLU A 27 0.33 -6.55 7.72
C GLU A 27 -0.26 -5.15 7.98
N PHE A 28 -0.08 -4.24 7.02
CA PHE A 28 -0.59 -2.87 7.09
C PHE A 28 -2.05 -2.70 6.68
N ASP A 29 -2.71 -3.78 6.25
CA ASP A 29 -4.14 -3.79 5.88
C ASP A 29 -5.03 -4.21 7.07
N PHE A 30 -4.44 -4.38 8.26
CA PHE A 30 -5.12 -4.81 9.47
C PHE A 30 -5.26 -3.66 10.46
N CYS A 31 -6.39 -3.64 11.17
CA CYS A 31 -6.62 -2.68 12.23
C CYS A 31 -5.62 -2.93 13.37
N SER A 32 -4.93 -1.87 13.82
CA SER A 32 -3.93 -2.00 14.89
C SER A 32 -4.52 -2.31 16.27
N ILE A 33 -5.85 -2.30 16.43
CA ILE A 33 -6.53 -2.61 17.70
C ILE A 33 -7.09 -4.02 17.69
N CYS A 34 -8.00 -4.33 16.76
CA CYS A 34 -8.65 -5.64 16.73
C CYS A 34 -7.90 -6.69 15.90
N LEU A 35 -6.84 -6.30 15.18
CA LEU A 35 -6.05 -7.17 14.30
C LEU A 35 -6.88 -7.85 13.19
N LEU A 36 -8.09 -7.36 12.93
CA LEU A 36 -8.92 -7.81 11.82
C LEU A 36 -8.55 -7.03 10.56
N ALA A 37 -8.66 -7.71 9.41
CA ALA A 37 -8.46 -7.09 8.10
C ALA A 37 -9.46 -5.94 7.91
N ILE A 38 -8.98 -4.78 7.51
CA ILE A 38 -9.80 -3.61 7.22
C ILE A 38 -10.52 -3.88 5.88
N PRO A 39 -11.86 -3.74 5.80
CA PRO A 39 -12.57 -3.91 4.53
C PRO A 39 -12.04 -2.98 3.44
N PHE A 40 -12.00 -3.47 2.20
CA PHE A 40 -11.71 -2.61 1.04
C PHE A 40 -12.96 -1.80 0.64
N PRO A 41 -12.78 -0.55 0.16
CA PRO A 41 -11.52 0.21 0.12
C PRO A 41 -11.07 0.62 1.54
N ILE A 42 -9.77 0.47 1.83
CA ILE A 42 -9.23 0.66 3.19
C ILE A 42 -9.43 2.09 3.67
N ASP A 43 -9.25 3.08 2.80
CA ASP A 43 -9.32 4.50 3.15
C ASP A 43 -10.72 4.92 3.65
N ASP A 44 -11.78 4.25 3.19
CA ASP A 44 -13.15 4.53 3.64
C ASP A 44 -13.49 3.82 4.96
N ASN A 45 -12.76 2.74 5.29
CA ASN A 45 -13.08 1.84 6.39
C ASN A 45 -12.15 1.99 7.60
N CYS A 46 -11.21 2.93 7.56
CA CYS A 46 -10.31 3.22 8.66
C CYS A 46 -9.91 4.68 8.74
N SER A 47 -9.21 5.04 9.81
CA SER A 47 -8.51 6.32 9.89
C SER A 47 -7.05 6.12 10.25
N PHE A 48 -6.18 6.82 9.54
CA PHE A 48 -4.79 7.01 9.90
C PHE A 48 -4.64 7.89 11.14
N LYS A 49 -3.78 7.49 12.07
CA LYS A 49 -3.50 8.23 13.30
C LYS A 49 -2.06 8.75 13.27
N ASN A 50 -1.90 10.03 12.97
CA ASN A 50 -0.60 10.71 12.81
C ASN A 50 0.33 10.67 14.04
N CYS A 51 -0.20 10.42 15.25
CA CYS A 51 0.59 10.31 16.48
C CYS A 51 1.38 8.99 16.59
N CYS A 52 0.88 7.91 16.02
CA CYS A 52 1.50 6.57 16.13
C CYS A 52 1.67 5.86 14.78
N LEU A 53 1.29 6.52 13.68
CA LEU A 53 1.34 6.03 12.31
C LEU A 53 0.59 4.69 12.11
N LYS A 54 -0.51 4.51 12.86
CA LYS A 54 -1.35 3.31 12.81
C LYS A 54 -2.67 3.58 12.10
N LEU A 55 -3.17 2.54 11.41
CA LEU A 55 -4.55 2.50 10.92
C LEU A 55 -5.45 1.87 11.97
N VAL A 56 -6.59 2.48 12.20
CA VAL A 56 -7.63 1.96 13.10
C VAL A 56 -8.94 1.92 12.32
N CYS A 57 -9.58 0.74 12.24
CA CYS A 57 -10.85 0.61 11.54
C CYS A 57 -11.96 1.41 12.22
N ASN A 58 -12.97 1.81 11.45
CA ASN A 58 -14.09 2.63 11.94
C ASN A 58 -14.80 1.97 13.13
N GLY A 59 -14.98 0.65 13.10
CA GLY A 59 -15.59 -0.08 14.23
C GLY A 59 -14.80 0.03 15.55
N CYS A 60 -13.46 0.01 15.50
CA CYS A 60 -12.64 0.22 16.70
C CYS A 60 -12.65 1.68 17.17
N ILE A 61 -12.74 2.63 16.23
CA ILE A 61 -12.90 4.05 16.56
C ILE A 61 -14.22 4.27 17.30
N ASP A 62 -15.33 3.76 16.75
CA ASP A 62 -16.66 3.87 17.33
C ASP A 62 -16.77 3.16 18.69
N ALA A 63 -16.15 1.99 18.83
CA ALA A 63 -16.10 1.28 20.11
C ALA A 63 -15.38 2.09 21.20
N MET A 64 -14.31 2.83 20.85
CA MET A 64 -13.60 3.69 21.80
C MET A 64 -14.38 4.97 22.10
N HIS A 65 -15.03 5.55 21.09
CA HIS A 65 -15.95 6.68 21.25
C HIS A 65 -17.07 6.36 22.25
N LYS A 66 -17.74 5.20 22.13
CA LYS A 66 -18.75 4.75 23.09
C LYS A 66 -18.23 4.60 24.54
N ARG A 67 -16.91 4.55 24.73
CA ARG A 67 -16.24 4.52 26.05
C ARG A 67 -15.73 5.89 26.50
N GLY A 68 -16.13 6.97 25.82
CA GLY A 68 -15.77 8.35 26.16
C GLY A 68 -14.43 8.85 25.59
N LEU A 69 -13.80 8.12 24.67
CA LEU A 69 -12.45 8.45 24.14
C LEU A 69 -12.51 9.27 22.83
N HIS A 70 -13.25 10.37 22.80
CA HIS A 70 -13.46 11.18 21.58
C HIS A 70 -12.32 12.16 21.24
N GLY A 71 -11.45 12.49 22.21
CA GLY A 71 -10.37 13.48 22.04
C GLY A 71 -8.96 12.88 21.96
N SER A 72 -8.85 11.55 21.95
CA SER A 72 -7.58 10.84 22.03
C SER A 72 -7.48 9.74 20.98
N CYS A 73 -6.26 9.42 20.57
CA CYS A 73 -5.99 8.31 19.68
C CYS A 73 -6.55 7.00 20.28
N PRO A 74 -7.39 6.26 19.54
CA PRO A 74 -7.90 4.96 19.97
C PRO A 74 -6.81 3.91 20.24
N PHE A 75 -5.61 4.09 19.69
CA PHE A 75 -4.48 3.17 19.85
C PHE A 75 -3.50 3.64 20.95
N CYS A 76 -2.84 4.79 20.77
CA CYS A 76 -1.78 5.25 21.67
C CYS A 76 -2.22 6.27 22.73
N ARG A 77 -3.52 6.61 22.79
CA ARG A 77 -4.12 7.58 23.73
C ARG A 77 -3.63 9.03 23.65
N SER A 78 -2.65 9.34 22.79
CA SER A 78 -2.21 10.71 22.55
C SER A 78 -3.38 11.61 22.13
N PRO A 79 -3.45 12.87 22.58
CA PRO A 79 -4.51 13.79 22.18
C PRO A 79 -4.61 13.92 20.66
N ALA A 80 -5.83 14.10 20.15
CA ALA A 80 -6.06 14.46 18.76
C ALA A 80 -5.23 15.69 18.38
N ALA A 81 -4.76 15.75 17.14
CA ALA A 81 -4.10 16.96 16.66
C ALA A 81 -5.15 18.06 16.58
N GLY A 82 -4.90 19.19 17.24
CA GLY A 82 -5.83 20.33 17.24
C GLY A 82 -5.83 21.12 15.93
N ASN A 83 -4.80 20.94 15.09
CA ASN A 83 -4.65 21.59 13.80
C ASN A 83 -3.70 20.79 12.87
N ASP A 84 -3.56 21.28 11.65
CA ASP A 84 -2.71 20.72 10.61
C ASP A 84 -1.22 20.79 10.94
N GLU A 85 -0.76 21.88 11.57
CA GLU A 85 0.63 22.07 11.97
C GLU A 85 1.09 20.95 12.93
N VAL A 86 0.29 20.64 13.96
CA VAL A 86 0.58 19.56 14.90
C VAL A 86 0.55 18.19 14.20
N SER A 87 -0.38 18.00 13.26
CA SER A 87 -0.47 16.76 12.48
C SER A 87 0.77 16.54 11.61
N LEU A 88 1.21 17.58 10.91
CA LEU A 88 2.39 17.58 10.05
C LEU A 88 3.66 17.41 10.88
N GLY A 89 3.80 18.14 12.00
CA GLY A 89 4.95 18.04 12.90
C GLY A 89 5.14 16.63 13.46
N ARG A 90 4.06 15.91 13.76
CA ARG A 90 4.12 14.48 14.18
C ARG A 90 4.67 13.58 13.07
N ILE A 91 4.23 13.78 11.82
CA ILE A 91 4.73 13.01 10.67
C ILE A 91 6.20 13.37 10.39
N GLN A 92 6.56 14.66 10.39
CA GLN A 92 7.92 15.14 10.19
C GLN A 92 8.89 14.60 11.24
N LYS A 93 8.47 14.46 12.50
CA LYS A 93 9.27 13.81 13.54
C LYS A 93 9.62 12.37 13.19
N ARG A 94 8.71 11.62 12.55
CA ARG A 94 8.96 10.25 12.09
C ARG A 94 9.87 10.23 10.86
N VAL A 95 9.71 11.19 9.96
CA VAL A 95 10.61 11.38 8.80
C VAL A 95 12.04 11.69 9.26
N ALA A 96 12.22 12.58 10.24
CA ALA A 96 13.53 12.88 10.82
C ALA A 96 14.20 11.65 11.46
N ALA A 97 13.41 10.70 11.96
CA ALA A 97 13.87 9.42 12.46
C ALA A 97 14.08 8.35 11.37
N ARG A 98 13.94 8.71 10.09
CA ARG A 98 13.97 7.82 8.91
C ARG A 98 13.01 6.64 9.01
N ASP A 99 11.82 6.88 9.56
CA ASP A 99 10.75 5.88 9.57
C ASP A 99 10.15 5.73 8.15
N PRO A 100 10.16 4.53 7.53
CA PRO A 100 9.55 4.29 6.22
C PRO A 100 8.07 4.69 6.16
N GLN A 101 7.33 4.53 7.26
CA GLN A 101 5.93 4.93 7.30
C GLN A 101 5.79 6.46 7.35
N GLY A 102 6.68 7.14 8.08
CA GLY A 102 6.71 8.61 8.13
C GLY A 102 6.92 9.20 6.74
N LEU A 103 7.91 8.69 6.01
CA LEU A 103 8.18 9.09 4.63
C LEU A 103 6.99 8.80 3.72
N TYR A 104 6.41 7.60 3.82
CA TYR A 104 5.23 7.22 3.05
C TYR A 104 4.04 8.17 3.26
N TYR A 105 3.67 8.44 4.52
CA TYR A 105 2.52 9.30 4.83
C TYR A 105 2.79 10.78 4.54
N LEU A 106 4.04 11.26 4.66
CA LEU A 106 4.39 12.60 4.17
C LEU A 106 4.25 12.68 2.65
N GLY A 107 4.68 11.63 1.93
CA GLY A 107 4.45 11.54 0.48
C GLY A 107 2.96 11.59 0.13
N CYS A 108 2.12 10.86 0.85
CA CYS A 108 0.66 10.94 0.69
C CYS A 108 0.10 12.35 0.99
N ALA A 109 0.62 13.02 2.02
CA ALA A 109 0.20 14.37 2.36
C ALA A 109 0.51 15.37 1.23
N TYR A 110 1.71 15.33 0.65
CA TYR A 110 2.04 16.13 -0.53
C TYR A 110 1.22 15.73 -1.75
N PHE A 111 0.92 14.45 -1.94
CA PHE A 111 0.14 13.99 -3.08
C PHE A 111 -1.30 14.54 -3.06
N HIS A 112 -1.92 14.56 -1.89
CA HIS A 112 -3.31 14.99 -1.71
C HIS A 112 -3.47 16.47 -1.33
N GLY A 113 -2.40 17.14 -0.90
CA GLY A 113 -2.47 18.51 -0.36
C GLY A 113 -3.10 18.54 1.03
N GLN A 114 -2.63 17.67 1.93
CA GLN A 114 -3.13 17.54 3.31
C GLN A 114 -2.23 18.28 4.31
N TYR A 115 -2.80 18.59 5.47
CA TYR A 115 -2.08 19.23 6.59
C TYR A 115 -1.47 20.60 6.22
N GLY A 116 -2.22 21.42 5.48
CA GLY A 116 -1.77 22.74 5.02
C GLY A 116 -0.69 22.71 3.93
N LEU A 117 -0.36 21.54 3.36
CA LEU A 117 0.57 21.42 2.25
C LEU A 117 -0.13 21.64 0.91
N GLU A 118 0.55 22.30 -0.02
CA GLU A 118 0.14 22.32 -1.42
C GLU A 118 0.40 20.97 -2.08
N GLN A 119 -0.43 20.62 -3.07
CA GLN A 119 -0.25 19.40 -3.84
C GLN A 119 1.08 19.45 -4.61
N ASN A 120 1.95 18.47 -4.37
CA ASN A 120 3.22 18.32 -5.06
C ASN A 120 3.52 16.85 -5.34
N GLN A 121 3.17 16.40 -6.54
CA GLN A 121 3.25 14.99 -6.91
C GLN A 121 4.70 14.52 -7.13
N SER A 122 5.60 15.40 -7.60
CA SER A 122 7.03 15.09 -7.73
C SER A 122 7.66 14.86 -6.36
N ARG A 123 7.37 15.74 -5.40
CA ARG A 123 7.84 15.57 -4.02
C ARG A 123 7.26 14.33 -3.34
N ALA A 124 5.99 14.05 -3.57
CA ALA A 124 5.37 12.82 -3.09
C ALA A 124 6.08 11.57 -3.60
N PHE A 125 6.43 11.56 -4.89
CA PHE A 125 7.15 10.46 -5.50
C PHE A 125 8.57 10.29 -4.95
N GLU A 126 9.34 11.37 -4.76
CA GLU A 126 10.66 11.30 -4.11
C GLU A 126 10.57 10.63 -2.73
N LEU A 127 9.63 11.08 -1.90
CA LEU A 127 9.40 10.54 -0.56
C LEU A 127 8.96 9.07 -0.59
N TRP A 128 8.13 8.68 -1.56
CA TRP A 128 7.76 7.29 -1.74
C TRP A 128 8.91 6.42 -2.23
N ASN A 129 9.80 6.92 -3.09
CA ASN A 129 11.01 6.17 -3.46
C ASN A 129 11.93 6.00 -2.27
N GLU A 130 12.22 7.06 -1.51
CA GLU A 130 13.05 6.95 -0.29
C GLU A 130 12.44 5.94 0.69
N ALA A 131 11.13 6.02 0.92
CA ALA A 131 10.41 5.07 1.76
C ALA A 131 10.52 3.62 1.25
N ALA A 132 10.38 3.40 -0.07
CA ALA A 132 10.47 2.09 -0.69
C ALA A 132 11.89 1.51 -0.60
N GLU A 133 12.91 2.33 -0.81
CA GLU A 133 14.33 1.96 -0.70
C GLU A 133 14.70 1.48 0.71
N ILE A 134 14.09 2.07 1.75
CA ILE A 134 14.28 1.64 3.14
C ILE A 134 13.23 0.62 3.62
N GLY A 135 12.45 0.03 2.71
CA GLY A 135 11.61 -1.15 2.98
C GLY A 135 10.11 -0.90 3.17
N SER A 136 9.58 0.27 2.81
CA SER A 136 8.14 0.53 2.87
C SER A 136 7.39 -0.19 1.75
N LYS A 137 6.67 -1.27 2.10
CA LYS A 137 5.81 -2.03 1.17
C LYS A 137 4.72 -1.17 0.53
N LYS A 138 4.11 -0.27 1.30
CA LYS A 138 3.09 0.66 0.79
C LYS A 138 3.66 1.63 -0.23
N ALA A 139 4.85 2.17 0.06
CA ALA A 139 5.49 3.11 -0.84
C ALA A 139 5.94 2.43 -2.14
N LEU A 140 6.44 1.19 -2.07
CA LEU A 140 6.80 0.41 -3.25
C LEU A 140 5.62 0.25 -4.23
N CYS A 141 4.42 0.01 -3.71
CA CYS A 141 3.20 0.00 -4.51
C CYS A 141 2.98 1.36 -5.20
N LYS A 142 2.99 2.47 -4.45
CA LYS A 142 2.77 3.82 -5.03
C LYS A 142 3.84 4.22 -6.04
N VAL A 143 5.09 3.80 -5.87
CA VAL A 143 6.18 3.95 -6.85
C VAL A 143 5.89 3.16 -8.12
N GLY A 144 5.43 1.90 -7.99
CA GLY A 144 5.03 1.07 -9.12
C GLY A 144 3.92 1.70 -9.97
N PHE A 145 2.87 2.21 -9.31
CA PHE A 145 1.80 2.97 -9.98
C PHE A 145 2.33 4.23 -10.67
N ALA A 146 3.17 5.02 -10.00
CA ALA A 146 3.72 6.25 -10.57
C ALA A 146 4.53 5.98 -11.85
N TYR A 147 5.42 4.98 -11.85
CA TYR A 147 6.19 4.61 -13.04
C TYR A 147 5.32 4.03 -14.15
N TYR A 148 4.29 3.23 -13.81
CA TYR A 148 3.45 2.57 -14.81
C TYR A 148 2.46 3.53 -15.48
N ASP A 149 1.81 4.41 -14.73
CA ASP A 149 0.83 5.34 -15.30
C ASP A 149 1.53 6.54 -15.96
N GLY A 150 2.78 6.83 -15.58
CA GLY A 150 3.55 8.01 -16.05
C GLY A 150 2.87 9.35 -15.74
N ASN A 151 1.94 9.35 -14.80
CA ASN A 151 1.41 10.56 -14.23
C ASN A 151 2.50 11.25 -13.40
N ARG A 152 2.24 12.50 -12.98
CA ARG A 152 2.98 13.19 -11.90
C ARG A 152 4.31 13.87 -12.30
N GLY A 153 4.49 14.22 -13.58
CA GLY A 153 5.69 14.92 -14.05
C GLY A 153 6.93 14.03 -14.17
N LEU A 154 6.73 12.71 -14.20
CA LEU A 154 7.78 11.70 -14.30
C LEU A 154 7.80 11.06 -15.68
N SER A 155 8.98 10.67 -16.15
CA SER A 155 9.09 9.88 -17.38
C SER A 155 8.46 8.50 -17.17
N HIS A 156 7.75 8.07 -18.20
CA HIS A 156 7.03 6.81 -18.22
C HIS A 156 8.04 5.64 -18.33
N ASP A 157 8.10 4.77 -17.32
CA ASP A 157 8.90 3.54 -17.34
C ASP A 157 8.02 2.36 -16.90
N LYS A 158 7.14 1.91 -17.80
CA LYS A 158 6.23 0.78 -17.54
C LYS A 158 6.97 -0.45 -17.04
N ALA A 159 8.16 -0.72 -17.59
CA ALA A 159 8.92 -1.90 -17.24
C ALA A 159 9.36 -1.83 -15.77
N LYS A 160 9.84 -0.66 -15.30
CA LYS A 160 10.14 -0.44 -13.89
C LYS A 160 8.88 -0.46 -13.03
N GLY A 161 7.79 0.15 -13.49
CA GLY A 161 6.49 0.10 -12.83
C GLY A 161 6.00 -1.32 -12.58
N ILE A 162 6.02 -2.16 -13.62
CA ILE A 162 5.65 -3.59 -13.52
C ILE A 162 6.56 -4.32 -12.53
N ARG A 163 7.88 -4.12 -12.56
CA ARG A 163 8.79 -4.76 -11.59
C ARG A 163 8.46 -4.37 -10.14
N CYS A 164 8.19 -3.09 -9.89
CA CYS A 164 7.78 -2.62 -8.57
C CYS A 164 6.44 -3.22 -8.13
N LEU A 165 5.45 -3.27 -9.04
CA LEU A 165 4.14 -3.88 -8.79
C LEU A 165 4.26 -5.39 -8.54
N GLU A 166 5.08 -6.12 -9.30
CA GLU A 166 5.36 -7.54 -9.09
C GLU A 166 5.94 -7.77 -7.68
N LEU A 167 6.92 -6.96 -7.28
CA LEU A 167 7.54 -7.05 -5.97
C LEU A 167 6.60 -6.66 -4.83
N ALA A 168 5.70 -5.69 -5.03
CA ALA A 168 4.67 -5.35 -4.05
C ALA A 168 3.61 -6.46 -3.96
N ALA A 169 3.23 -7.06 -5.10
CA ALA A 169 2.27 -8.15 -5.17
C ALA A 169 2.76 -9.42 -4.47
N THR A 170 4.05 -9.76 -4.58
CA THR A 170 4.65 -10.88 -3.82
C THR A 170 4.74 -10.60 -2.32
N GLN A 171 4.59 -9.35 -1.90
CA GLN A 171 4.53 -8.92 -0.50
C GLN A 171 3.10 -8.70 0.02
N GLY A 172 2.09 -9.18 -0.71
CA GLY A 172 0.70 -9.14 -0.28
C GLY A 172 -0.02 -7.82 -0.59
N CYS A 173 0.54 -6.97 -1.46
CA CYS A 173 -0.16 -5.75 -1.88
C CYS A 173 -1.29 -6.09 -2.87
N VAL A 174 -2.53 -6.00 -2.37
CA VAL A 174 -3.75 -6.29 -3.13
C VAL A 174 -3.93 -5.32 -4.30
N GLU A 175 -3.72 -4.02 -4.10
CA GLU A 175 -3.76 -3.01 -5.19
C GLU A 175 -2.80 -3.36 -6.33
N SER A 176 -1.57 -3.80 -6.00
CA SER A 176 -0.59 -4.20 -7.02
C SER A 176 -1.00 -5.46 -7.77
N ARG A 177 -1.62 -6.43 -7.08
CA ARG A 177 -2.20 -7.63 -7.73
C ARG A 177 -3.29 -7.23 -8.72
N THR A 178 -4.24 -6.40 -8.31
CA THR A 178 -5.32 -5.94 -9.18
C THR A 178 -4.77 -5.18 -10.38
N LYS A 179 -3.81 -4.27 -10.18
CA LYS A 179 -3.18 -3.52 -11.26
C LYS A 179 -2.48 -4.46 -12.26
N LEU A 180 -1.66 -5.41 -11.80
CA LEU A 180 -1.01 -6.39 -12.69
C LEU A 180 -2.04 -7.22 -13.48
N GLY A 181 -3.16 -7.58 -12.85
CA GLY A 181 -4.25 -8.26 -13.54
C GLY A 181 -4.82 -7.43 -14.69
N LEU A 182 -5.05 -6.12 -14.47
CA LEU A 182 -5.47 -5.19 -15.52
C LEU A 182 -4.42 -5.05 -16.61
N VAL A 183 -3.13 -4.92 -16.26
CA VAL A 183 -2.03 -4.85 -17.23
C VAL A 183 -1.99 -6.10 -18.12
N GLU A 184 -2.10 -7.29 -17.53
CA GLU A 184 -2.09 -8.55 -18.29
C GLU A 184 -3.36 -8.69 -19.15
N TYR A 185 -4.51 -8.21 -18.67
CA TYR A 185 -5.75 -8.19 -19.42
C TYR A 185 -5.66 -7.30 -20.67
N ASP A 186 -5.16 -6.08 -20.50
CA ASP A 186 -4.97 -5.12 -21.59
C ASP A 186 -3.97 -5.63 -22.65
N ASN A 187 -3.01 -6.47 -22.23
CA ASN A 187 -2.05 -7.12 -23.11
C ASN A 187 -2.60 -8.42 -23.77
N GLY A 188 -3.84 -8.82 -23.48
CA GLY A 188 -4.46 -10.05 -24.00
C GLY A 188 -4.04 -11.34 -23.29
N ASN A 189 -3.27 -11.24 -22.20
CA ASN A 189 -2.81 -12.37 -21.41
C ASN A 189 -3.85 -12.78 -20.36
N HIS A 190 -5.05 -13.15 -20.81
CA HIS A 190 -6.21 -13.37 -19.94
C HIS A 190 -5.99 -14.43 -18.85
N ASP A 191 -5.22 -15.49 -19.12
CA ASP A 191 -4.88 -16.50 -18.11
C ASP A 191 -4.06 -15.92 -16.95
N ARG A 192 -3.10 -15.03 -17.26
CA ARG A 192 -2.29 -14.34 -16.26
C ARG A 192 -3.12 -13.32 -15.49
N ALA A 193 -3.96 -12.57 -16.21
CA ALA A 193 -4.89 -11.62 -15.61
C ALA A 193 -5.80 -12.32 -14.58
N LEU A 194 -6.41 -13.45 -14.96
CA LEU A 194 -7.27 -14.24 -14.09
C LEU A 194 -6.55 -14.69 -12.82
N ARG A 195 -5.29 -15.16 -12.92
CA ARG A 195 -4.50 -15.55 -11.74
C ARG A 195 -4.29 -14.38 -10.78
N HIS A 196 -3.95 -13.21 -11.30
CA HIS A 196 -3.81 -12.00 -10.48
C HIS A 196 -5.12 -11.62 -9.77
N PHE A 197 -6.22 -11.63 -10.51
CA PHE A 197 -7.55 -11.32 -9.97
C PHE A 197 -8.02 -12.33 -8.94
N MET A 198 -7.78 -13.64 -9.15
CA MET A 198 -8.13 -14.68 -8.17
C MET A 198 -7.37 -14.51 -6.85
N ILE A 199 -6.07 -14.18 -6.91
CA ILE A 199 -5.26 -13.91 -5.70
C ILE A 199 -5.81 -12.68 -4.98
N SER A 200 -6.12 -11.60 -5.71
CA SER A 200 -6.71 -10.38 -5.16
C SER A 200 -8.08 -10.62 -4.51
N ALA A 201 -8.96 -11.36 -5.20
CA ALA A 201 -10.29 -11.73 -4.71
C ALA A 201 -10.23 -12.63 -3.46
N LYS A 202 -9.28 -13.57 -3.40
CA LYS A 202 -9.04 -14.37 -2.19
C LYS A 202 -8.60 -13.50 -1.01
N MET A 203 -7.87 -12.42 -1.28
CA MET A 203 -7.57 -11.39 -0.30
C MET A 203 -8.75 -10.44 -0.04
N GLY A 204 -9.93 -10.67 -0.60
CA GLY A 204 -11.16 -9.91 -0.28
C GLY A 204 -11.34 -8.61 -1.05
N GLU A 205 -10.58 -8.37 -2.12
CA GLU A 205 -10.86 -7.30 -3.07
C GLU A 205 -12.07 -7.66 -3.94
N LYS A 206 -12.97 -6.70 -4.16
CA LYS A 206 -14.06 -6.86 -5.12
C LYS A 206 -13.56 -6.46 -6.50
N VAL A 207 -13.06 -7.42 -7.26
CA VAL A 207 -12.47 -7.19 -8.58
C VAL A 207 -13.53 -7.06 -9.70
N PHE A 208 -14.81 -7.31 -9.38
CA PHE A 208 -15.94 -7.28 -10.30
C PHE A 208 -17.17 -6.65 -9.64
N THR A 209 -17.31 -5.32 -9.73
CA THR A 209 -18.57 -4.61 -9.46
C THR A 209 -18.67 -3.39 -10.35
#